data_AF-A0A354TBD9-F1
#
_entry.id   AF-A0A354TBD9-F1
#
_cell.length_a   1.000
_cell.length_b   1.000
_cell.length_c   1.000
_cell.angle_alpha   90.00
_cell.angle_beta   90.00
_cell.angle_gamma   90.00
#
_symmetry.space_group_name_H-M   'P 1'
#
loop_
_entity.id
_entity.type
_entity.pdbx_description
1 polymer ?
#
loop_
_entity_poly.entity_id
_entity_poly.type
_entity_poly.pdbx_seq_one_letter_code
_entity_poly.pdbx_strand_id
1 'polypeptide(L)'
;MMQQPFLAALLGTSVEYFETVAIAYAIIRAGYPREAISATVVGHVLVFIAAIYIWPVHELVPVFWFRFVAAFMLTLMGLYWTVKSIRRLMAGRRPRWVDDPLGKVGVSSAPHVALFSLLVFFIMLKSSVIEAFEILLVVFPIAASQSTWTPVLAGAASGIVGVTVLAVILHGQLKKVPEVRLKLVTGVVLALIGGSWLIELLG
;
A
#
# COMPACT_ATOMS: atom_id res chain seq x y z
N MET A 1 24.62 -6.94 8.76
CA MET A 1 24.08 -6.58 7.42
C MET A 1 22.61 -6.92 7.20
N MET A 2 22.00 -7.90 7.88
CA MET A 2 20.57 -8.29 7.67
C MET A 2 19.51 -7.25 8.09
N GLN A 3 19.87 -6.22 8.86
CA GLN A 3 18.90 -5.27 9.42
C GLN A 3 18.39 -4.24 8.40
N GLN A 4 19.20 -3.84 7.42
CA GLN A 4 18.83 -2.79 6.46
C GLN A 4 17.70 -3.21 5.51
N PRO A 5 17.74 -4.40 4.85
CA PRO A 5 16.65 -4.85 3.98
C PRO A 5 15.35 -5.07 4.73
N PHE A 6 15.45 -5.61 5.96
CA PHE A 6 14.30 -5.82 6.84
C PHE A 6 13.61 -4.49 7.17
N LEU A 7 14.37 -3.48 7.63
CA LEU A 7 13.81 -2.19 7.99
C LEU A 7 13.21 -1.44 6.80
N ALA A 8 13.86 -1.50 5.63
CA ALA A 8 13.35 -0.89 4.41
C ALA A 8 12.00 -1.53 3.99
N ALA A 9 11.92 -2.86 4.00
CA ALA A 9 10.69 -3.58 3.68
C ALA A 9 9.59 -3.36 4.73
N LEU A 10 9.95 -3.31 6.02
CA LEU A 10 9.03 -3.03 7.11
C LEU A 10 8.41 -1.64 6.99
N LEU A 11 9.24 -0.60 6.82
CA LEU A 11 8.76 0.77 6.75
C LEU A 11 7.96 1.02 5.47
N GLY A 12 8.45 0.52 4.32
CA GLY A 12 7.76 0.58 3.05
C GLY A 12 6.38 -0.07 3.13
N THR A 13 6.33 -1.34 3.52
CA THR A 13 5.07 -2.08 3.67
C THR A 13 4.14 -1.45 4.69
N SER A 14 4.66 -0.88 5.78
CA SER A 14 3.84 -0.21 6.79
C SER A 14 3.07 0.98 6.23
N VAL A 15 3.68 1.76 5.33
CA VAL A 15 3.02 2.93 4.73
C VAL A 15 1.92 2.49 3.77
N GLU A 16 2.23 1.56 2.86
CA GLU A 16 1.26 1.04 1.88
C GLU A 16 0.09 0.33 2.56
N TYR A 17 0.39 -0.56 3.51
CA TYR A 17 -0.65 -1.31 4.20
C TYR A 17 -1.50 -0.42 5.13
N PHE A 18 -0.97 0.72 5.60
CA PHE A 18 -1.77 1.69 6.35
C PHE A 18 -2.93 2.25 5.54
N GLU A 19 -2.77 2.47 4.22
CA GLU A 19 -3.88 2.91 3.36
C GLU A 19 -5.00 1.85 3.32
N THR A 20 -4.62 0.59 3.11
CA THR A 20 -5.57 -0.54 3.14
C THR A 20 -6.37 -0.52 4.43
N VAL A 21 -5.67 -0.43 5.57
CA VAL A 21 -6.30 -0.44 6.89
C VAL A 21 -7.17 0.79 7.11
N ALA A 22 -6.75 1.96 6.63
CA ALA A 22 -7.53 3.20 6.74
C ALA A 22 -8.85 3.10 5.96
N ILE A 23 -8.82 2.58 4.73
CA ILE A 23 -10.03 2.36 3.91
C ILE A 23 -10.92 1.29 4.57
N ALA A 24 -10.35 0.15 4.98
CA ALA A 24 -11.06 -0.92 5.67
C ALA A 24 -11.75 -0.40 6.94
N TYR A 25 -11.04 0.36 7.77
CA TYR A 25 -11.58 0.98 8.98
C TYR A 25 -12.78 1.87 8.67
N ALA A 26 -12.70 2.65 7.60
CA ALA A 26 -13.77 3.56 7.24
C ALA A 26 -15.02 2.83 6.74
N ILE A 27 -14.86 1.73 6.00
CA ILE A 27 -15.94 0.83 5.58
C ILE A 27 -16.54 0.09 6.79
N ILE A 28 -15.71 -0.38 7.73
CA ILE A 28 -16.16 -0.97 9.01
C ILE A 28 -17.02 0.03 9.78
N ARG A 29 -16.58 1.29 9.90
CA ARG A 29 -17.32 2.37 10.59
C ARG A 29 -18.62 2.73 9.89
N ALA A 30 -18.76 2.42 8.61
CA ALA A 30 -19.98 2.61 7.85
C ALA A 30 -20.95 1.41 7.94
N GLY A 31 -20.62 0.37 8.71
CA GLY A 31 -21.50 -0.77 8.98
C GLY A 31 -21.22 -2.01 8.13
N TYR A 32 -20.11 -2.05 7.37
CA TYR A 32 -19.77 -3.16 6.46
C TYR A 32 -18.48 -3.90 6.86
N PRO A 33 -18.37 -4.46 8.08
CA PRO A 33 -17.14 -5.06 8.54
C PRO A 33 -16.76 -6.36 7.82
N ARG A 34 -17.75 -7.14 7.40
CA ARG A 34 -17.53 -8.43 6.73
C ARG A 34 -16.90 -8.21 5.35
N GLU A 35 -17.43 -7.26 4.61
CA GLU A 35 -16.96 -6.83 3.29
C GLU A 35 -15.56 -6.25 3.41
N ALA A 36 -15.33 -5.35 4.37
CA ALA A 36 -14.02 -4.75 4.58
C ALA A 36 -12.93 -5.79 4.85
N ILE A 37 -13.17 -6.70 5.81
CA ILE A 37 -12.19 -7.72 6.21
C ILE A 37 -11.99 -8.74 5.09
N SER A 38 -13.07 -9.31 4.56
CA SER A 38 -12.96 -10.34 3.50
C SER A 38 -12.30 -9.79 2.23
N ALA A 39 -12.66 -8.59 1.79
CA ALA A 39 -12.06 -7.98 0.60
C ALA A 39 -10.58 -7.63 0.79
N THR A 40 -10.17 -7.22 2.01
CA THR A 40 -8.77 -6.98 2.35
C THR A 40 -7.94 -8.26 2.24
N VAL A 41 -8.43 -9.34 2.86
CA VAL A 41 -7.75 -10.64 2.85
C VAL A 41 -7.68 -11.17 1.43
N VAL A 42 -8.82 -11.21 0.71
CA VAL A 42 -8.88 -11.71 -0.68
C VAL A 42 -7.97 -10.89 -1.60
N GLY A 43 -7.98 -9.56 -1.50
CA GLY A 43 -7.16 -8.70 -2.35
C GLY A 43 -5.67 -8.94 -2.16
N HIS A 44 -5.19 -8.99 -0.92
CA HIS A 44 -3.77 -9.27 -0.63
C HIS A 44 -3.39 -10.68 -1.08
N VAL A 45 -4.19 -11.68 -0.72
CA VAL A 45 -3.92 -13.09 -1.10
C VAL A 45 -3.85 -13.24 -2.62
N LEU A 46 -4.77 -12.65 -3.37
CA LEU A 46 -4.75 -12.69 -4.84
C LEU A 46 -3.47 -12.11 -5.42
N VAL A 47 -3.04 -10.94 -4.91
CA VAL A 47 -1.82 -10.27 -5.39
C VAL A 47 -0.56 -11.06 -5.03
N PHE A 48 -0.44 -11.58 -3.81
CA PHE A 48 0.70 -12.41 -3.41
C PHE A 48 0.77 -13.74 -4.16
N ILE A 49 -0.38 -14.40 -4.39
CA ILE A 49 -0.45 -15.60 -5.22
C ILE A 49 0.00 -15.28 -6.64
N ALA A 50 -0.53 -14.22 -7.25
CA ALA A 50 -0.15 -13.80 -8.59
C ALA A 50 1.36 -13.52 -8.68
N ALA A 51 1.95 -12.86 -7.67
CA ALA A 51 3.38 -12.60 -7.60
C ALA A 51 4.22 -13.89 -7.57
N ILE A 52 3.80 -14.91 -6.81
CA ILE A 52 4.47 -16.21 -6.76
C ILE A 52 4.43 -16.90 -8.13
N TYR A 53 3.30 -16.83 -8.84
CA TYR A 53 3.19 -17.41 -10.19
C TYR A 53 3.97 -16.65 -11.25
N ILE A 54 4.12 -15.33 -11.10
CA ILE A 54 4.90 -14.48 -12.02
C ILE A 54 6.40 -14.57 -11.70
N TRP A 55 6.78 -14.94 -10.47
CA TRP A 55 8.16 -15.01 -10.03
C TRP A 55 9.11 -15.73 -11.00
N PRO A 56 8.80 -16.92 -11.56
CA PRO A 56 9.71 -17.63 -12.49
C PRO A 56 10.08 -16.84 -13.76
N VAL A 57 9.33 -15.78 -14.11
CA VAL A 57 9.65 -14.90 -15.24
C VAL A 57 11.04 -14.25 -15.09
N HIS A 58 11.58 -14.14 -13.87
CA HIS A 58 12.94 -13.65 -13.65
C HIS A 58 14.04 -14.48 -14.33
N GLU A 59 13.77 -15.76 -14.62
CA GLU A 59 14.70 -16.63 -15.33
C GLU A 59 14.76 -16.32 -16.83
N LEU A 60 13.71 -15.69 -17.37
CA LEU A 60 13.55 -15.41 -18.80
C LEU A 60 13.89 -13.95 -19.14
N VAL A 61 13.76 -13.04 -18.16
CA VAL A 61 13.89 -11.61 -18.37
C VAL A 61 15.18 -11.10 -17.70
N PRO A 62 16.07 -10.39 -18.42
CA PRO A 62 17.28 -9.82 -17.83
C PRO A 62 16.98 -8.96 -16.59
N VAL A 63 17.81 -9.10 -15.56
CA VAL A 63 17.70 -8.34 -14.29
C VAL A 63 17.65 -6.83 -14.52
N PHE A 64 18.30 -6.34 -15.58
CA PHE A 64 18.23 -4.94 -16.02
C PHE A 64 16.78 -4.44 -16.15
N TRP A 65 15.90 -5.20 -16.81
CA TRP A 65 14.53 -4.77 -17.04
C TRP A 65 13.72 -4.71 -15.75
N PHE A 66 13.93 -5.66 -14.83
CA PHE A 66 13.32 -5.60 -13.51
C PHE A 66 13.79 -4.36 -12.73
N ARG A 67 15.09 -4.07 -12.73
CA ARG A 67 15.66 -2.88 -12.07
C ARG A 67 15.14 -1.59 -12.69
N PHE A 68 15.07 -1.52 -14.02
CA PHE A 68 14.56 -0.36 -14.75
C PHE A 68 13.08 -0.12 -14.45
N VAL A 69 12.23 -1.15 -14.58
CA VAL A 69 10.79 -1.05 -14.30
C VAL A 69 10.55 -0.67 -12.84
N ALA A 70 11.29 -1.28 -11.91
CA ALA A 70 11.24 -0.93 -10.50
C ALA A 70 11.60 0.53 -10.24
N ALA A 71 12.77 0.98 -10.73
CA ALA A 71 13.24 2.34 -10.55
C ALA A 71 12.25 3.35 -11.16
N PHE A 72 11.76 3.08 -12.37
CA PHE A 72 10.77 3.91 -13.06
C PHE A 72 9.43 3.99 -12.29
N MET A 73 8.92 2.85 -11.80
CA MET A 73 7.69 2.83 -11.00
C MET A 73 7.84 3.57 -9.68
N LEU A 74 8.95 3.36 -8.94
CA LEU A 74 9.22 4.08 -7.70
C LEU A 74 9.29 5.60 -7.93
N THR A 75 9.91 6.04 -9.03
CA THR A 75 9.96 7.46 -9.40
C THR A 75 8.57 8.02 -9.71
N LEU A 76 7.80 7.34 -10.58
CA LEU A 76 6.46 7.81 -10.96
C LEU A 76 5.49 7.81 -9.78
N MET A 77 5.49 6.75 -8.97
CA MET A 77 4.66 6.63 -7.78
C MET A 77 5.04 7.70 -6.76
N GLY A 78 6.34 7.87 -6.50
CA GLY A 78 6.85 8.88 -5.59
C GLY A 78 6.45 10.30 -6.00
N LEU A 79 6.57 10.63 -7.30
CA LEU A 79 6.15 11.92 -7.84
C LEU A 79 4.63 12.10 -7.76
N TYR A 80 3.86 11.07 -8.13
CA TYR A 80 2.40 11.09 -8.05
C TYR A 80 1.93 11.37 -6.62
N TRP A 81 2.49 10.67 -5.64
CA TRP A 81 2.16 10.86 -4.22
C TRP A 81 2.61 12.20 -3.68
N THR A 82 3.78 12.67 -4.07
CA THR A 82 4.31 13.98 -3.68
C THR A 82 3.38 15.09 -4.17
N VAL A 83 3.06 15.10 -5.47
CA VAL A 83 2.18 16.11 -6.08
C VAL A 83 0.78 16.04 -5.47
N LYS A 84 0.22 14.83 -5.31
CA LYS A 84 -1.10 14.61 -4.69
C LYS A 84 -1.14 15.12 -3.25
N SER A 85 -0.10 14.87 -2.47
CA SER A 85 -0.02 15.25 -1.06
C SER A 85 0.16 16.76 -0.91
N ILE A 86 1.03 17.39 -1.71
CA ILE A 86 1.19 18.86 -1.75
C ILE A 86 -0.14 19.53 -2.11
N ARG A 87 -0.84 19.07 -3.16
CA ARG A 87 -2.16 19.61 -3.53
C ARG A 87 -3.19 19.51 -2.41
N ARG A 88 -3.16 18.43 -1.61
CA ARG A 88 -4.05 18.26 -0.46
C ARG A 88 -3.69 19.19 0.69
N LEU A 89 -2.41 19.34 1.01
CA LEU A 89 -1.93 20.24 2.06
C LEU A 89 -2.25 21.70 1.74
N MET A 90 -2.00 22.15 0.50
CA MET A 90 -2.33 23.51 0.06
C MET A 90 -3.83 23.79 0.13
N ALA A 91 -4.67 22.79 -0.17
CA ALA A 91 -6.12 22.92 -0.10
C ALA A 91 -6.68 22.74 1.33
N GLY A 92 -5.85 22.53 2.35
CA GLY A 92 -6.30 22.24 3.72
C GLY A 92 -7.16 20.98 3.85
N ARG A 93 -7.07 20.05 2.89
CA ARG A 93 -7.93 18.86 2.82
C ARG A 93 -7.34 17.67 3.58
N ARG A 94 -8.20 16.98 4.33
CA ARG A 94 -7.86 15.70 5.00
C ARG A 94 -8.01 14.51 4.04
N PRO A 95 -7.46 13.34 4.39
CA PRO A 95 -7.75 12.11 3.65
C PRO A 95 -9.25 11.87 3.59
N ARG A 96 -9.74 11.51 2.41
CA ARG A 96 -11.18 11.49 2.11
C ARG A 96 -11.96 10.53 3.01
N TRP A 97 -11.32 9.44 3.45
CA TRP A 97 -11.95 8.47 4.36
C TRP A 97 -12.23 9.03 5.77
N VAL A 98 -11.57 10.13 6.15
CA VAL A 98 -11.78 10.79 7.46
C VAL A 98 -13.14 11.49 7.51
N ASP A 99 -13.50 12.16 6.40
CA ASP A 99 -14.68 13.00 6.30
C ASP A 99 -15.85 12.27 5.64
N ASP A 100 -15.58 11.52 4.56
CA ASP A 100 -16.61 10.83 3.78
C ASP A 100 -16.06 9.57 3.07
N PRO A 101 -15.97 8.44 3.80
CA PRO A 101 -15.40 7.21 3.26
C PRO A 101 -16.24 6.50 2.20
N LEU A 102 -17.55 6.77 2.16
CA LEU A 102 -18.47 6.17 1.20
C LEU A 102 -18.97 7.16 0.13
N GLY A 103 -18.59 8.43 0.18
CA GLY A 103 -19.09 9.47 -0.72
C GLY A 103 -18.81 9.27 -2.20
N LYS A 104 -17.78 8.48 -2.53
CA LYS A 104 -17.52 8.07 -3.93
C LYS A 104 -18.42 6.94 -4.41
N VAL A 105 -19.05 6.24 -3.48
CA VAL A 105 -19.72 4.97 -3.70
C VAL A 105 -21.24 5.14 -3.78
N GLY A 106 -21.79 6.27 -3.32
CA GLY A 106 -23.22 6.54 -3.36
C GLY A 106 -24.04 5.60 -2.47
N VAL A 107 -23.40 4.89 -1.54
CA VAL A 107 -24.08 4.04 -0.56
C VAL A 107 -24.62 4.94 0.54
N SER A 108 -25.92 5.20 0.49
CA SER A 108 -26.67 5.88 1.54
C SER A 108 -26.69 5.03 2.81
N SER A 109 -26.68 5.67 3.97
CA SER A 109 -26.80 5.03 5.31
C SER A 109 -28.18 4.41 5.58
N ALA A 110 -28.86 3.92 4.55
CA ALA A 110 -30.13 3.23 4.72
C ALA A 110 -29.89 1.90 5.45
N PRO A 111 -30.81 1.48 6.34
CA PRO A 111 -30.71 0.19 7.01
C PRO A 111 -30.78 -0.92 5.95
N HIS A 112 -29.63 -1.48 5.61
CA HIS A 112 -29.56 -2.59 4.67
C HIS A 112 -29.91 -3.90 5.40
N VAL A 113 -30.96 -4.56 4.89
CA VAL A 113 -31.43 -5.89 5.33
C VAL A 113 -30.51 -7.02 4.80
N ALA A 114 -29.54 -6.69 3.93
CA ALA A 114 -28.62 -7.65 3.34
C ALA A 114 -27.46 -8.00 4.30
N LEU A 115 -27.22 -9.29 4.51
CA LEU A 115 -26.12 -9.81 5.32
C LEU A 115 -24.71 -9.48 4.76
N PHE A 116 -24.63 -9.16 3.46
CA PHE A 116 -23.39 -8.85 2.73
C PHE A 116 -23.66 -7.97 1.48
N SER A 117 -22.87 -6.93 1.27
CA SER A 117 -22.93 -6.03 0.12
C SER A 117 -21.81 -6.31 -0.88
N LEU A 118 -22.15 -6.91 -2.02
CA LEU A 118 -21.19 -7.17 -3.11
C LEU A 118 -20.54 -5.89 -3.65
N LEU A 119 -21.30 -4.79 -3.72
CA LEU A 119 -20.79 -3.51 -4.18
C LEU A 119 -19.67 -3.00 -3.26
N VAL A 120 -19.91 -2.99 -1.94
CA VAL A 120 -18.92 -2.54 -0.95
C VAL A 120 -17.71 -3.48 -0.94
N PHE A 121 -17.95 -4.78 -1.06
CA PHE A 121 -16.89 -5.77 -1.21
C PHE A 121 -15.98 -5.49 -2.41
N PHE A 122 -16.53 -5.31 -3.61
CA PHE A 122 -15.71 -5.07 -4.81
C PHE A 122 -14.95 -3.75 -4.77
N ILE A 123 -15.49 -2.74 -4.09
CA ILE A 123 -14.81 -1.46 -3.90
C ILE A 123 -13.61 -1.61 -2.98
N MET A 124 -13.80 -2.27 -1.84
CA MET A 124 -12.69 -2.57 -0.95
C MET A 124 -11.69 -3.52 -1.62
N LEU A 125 -12.15 -4.49 -2.40
CA LEU A 125 -11.29 -5.46 -3.07
C LEU A 125 -10.38 -4.76 -4.07
N LYS A 126 -10.94 -3.88 -4.90
CA LYS A 126 -10.16 -3.09 -5.84
C LYS A 126 -9.11 -2.24 -5.12
N SER A 127 -9.49 -1.57 -4.05
CA SER A 127 -8.54 -0.83 -3.22
C SER A 127 -7.45 -1.74 -2.67
N SER A 128 -7.81 -2.84 -2.00
CA SER A 128 -6.86 -3.79 -1.45
C SER A 128 -5.90 -4.38 -2.48
N VAL A 129 -6.35 -4.67 -3.70
CA VAL A 129 -5.49 -5.19 -4.78
C VAL A 129 -4.47 -4.15 -5.21
N ILE A 130 -4.87 -2.89 -5.31
CA ILE A 130 -3.95 -1.79 -5.70
C ILE A 130 -2.89 -1.60 -4.62
N GLU A 131 -3.29 -1.47 -3.36
CA GLU A 131 -2.34 -1.26 -2.25
C GLU A 131 -1.41 -2.47 -2.06
N ALA A 132 -1.93 -3.70 -2.21
CA ALA A 132 -1.10 -4.91 -2.16
C ALA A 132 -0.08 -4.96 -3.31
N PHE A 133 -0.45 -4.43 -4.48
CA PHE A 133 0.48 -4.33 -5.61
C PHE A 133 1.56 -3.28 -5.34
N GLU A 134 1.22 -2.14 -4.72
CA GLU A 134 2.20 -1.14 -4.30
C GLU A 134 3.19 -1.69 -3.26
N ILE A 135 2.74 -2.55 -2.32
CA ILE A 135 3.65 -3.31 -1.43
C ILE A 135 4.66 -4.11 -2.25
N LEU A 136 4.23 -4.83 -3.29
CA LEU A 136 5.15 -5.60 -4.13
C LEU A 136 6.14 -4.70 -4.86
N LEU A 137 5.71 -3.54 -5.36
CA LEU A 137 6.59 -2.58 -6.02
C LEU A 137 7.70 -2.06 -5.11
N VAL A 138 7.46 -1.99 -3.79
CA VAL A 138 8.47 -1.58 -2.81
C VAL A 138 9.35 -2.76 -2.38
N VAL A 139 8.75 -3.91 -2.07
CA VAL A 139 9.44 -5.07 -1.49
C VAL A 139 10.31 -5.80 -2.51
N PHE A 140 9.80 -5.99 -3.74
CA PHE A 140 10.48 -6.76 -4.77
C PHE A 140 11.86 -6.20 -5.14
N PRO A 141 12.03 -4.88 -5.40
CA PRO A 141 13.33 -4.34 -5.78
C PRO A 141 14.36 -4.41 -4.66
N ILE A 142 13.93 -4.28 -3.40
CA ILE A 142 14.80 -4.43 -2.23
C ILE A 142 15.31 -5.87 -2.15
N ALA A 143 14.43 -6.85 -2.29
CA ALA A 143 14.82 -8.26 -2.28
C ALA A 143 15.70 -8.64 -3.48
N ALA A 144 15.36 -8.16 -4.68
CA ALA A 144 16.09 -8.46 -5.92
C ALA A 144 17.49 -7.83 -5.97
N SER A 145 17.65 -6.58 -5.51
CA SER A 145 18.94 -5.88 -5.53
C SER A 145 19.99 -6.52 -4.63
N GLN A 146 19.58 -7.12 -3.52
CA GLN A 146 20.47 -7.68 -2.51
C GLN A 146 20.43 -9.21 -2.44
N SER A 147 19.64 -9.88 -3.29
CA SER A 147 19.38 -11.34 -3.22
C SER A 147 18.97 -11.82 -1.82
N THR A 148 18.27 -10.99 -1.04
CA THR A 148 17.94 -11.25 0.39
C THR A 148 16.43 -11.31 0.61
N TRP A 149 15.79 -12.34 0.05
CA TRP A 149 14.33 -12.55 0.15
C TRP A 149 13.84 -12.73 1.59
N THR A 150 14.52 -13.56 2.39
CA THR A 150 14.08 -13.87 3.76
C THR A 150 13.92 -12.64 4.67
N PRO A 151 14.93 -11.77 4.85
CA PRO A 151 14.77 -10.59 5.71
C PRO A 151 13.76 -9.58 5.14
N VAL A 152 13.63 -9.49 3.82
CA VAL A 152 12.68 -8.59 3.17
C VAL A 152 11.24 -9.06 3.38
N LEU A 153 10.97 -10.35 3.19
CA LEU A 153 9.65 -10.95 3.46
C LEU A 153 9.29 -10.87 4.96
N ALA A 154 10.25 -11.10 5.85
CA ALA A 154 10.05 -10.92 7.29
C ALA A 154 9.73 -9.47 7.65
N GLY A 155 10.41 -8.51 7.03
CA GLY A 155 10.13 -7.08 7.18
C GLY A 155 8.73 -6.72 6.70
N ALA A 156 8.35 -7.16 5.50
CA ALA A 156 7.02 -6.92 4.94
C ALA A 156 5.91 -7.51 5.82
N ALA A 157 6.05 -8.77 6.25
CA ALA A 157 5.10 -9.43 7.15
C ALA A 157 4.99 -8.68 8.49
N SER A 158 6.13 -8.23 9.04
CA SER A 158 6.16 -7.43 10.27
C SER A 158 5.48 -6.08 10.11
N GLY A 159 5.58 -5.44 8.94
CA GLY A 159 4.86 -4.20 8.62
C GLY A 159 3.35 -4.40 8.59
N ILE A 160 2.87 -5.45 7.91
CA ILE A 160 1.44 -5.80 7.87
C ILE A 160 0.90 -6.06 9.28
N VAL A 161 1.59 -6.90 10.06
CA VAL A 161 1.19 -7.23 11.43
C VAL A 161 1.23 -5.99 12.32
N GLY A 162 2.32 -5.24 12.28
CA GLY A 162 2.52 -4.05 13.10
C GLY A 162 1.45 -3.00 12.87
N VAL A 163 1.15 -2.68 11.61
CA VAL A 163 0.10 -1.71 11.25
C VAL A 163 -1.30 -2.23 11.63
N THR A 164 -1.58 -3.52 11.43
CA THR A 164 -2.86 -4.11 11.88
C THR A 164 -3.04 -3.95 13.39
N VAL A 165 -2.00 -4.31 14.17
CA VAL A 165 -2.00 -4.18 15.63
C VAL A 165 -2.15 -2.72 16.05
N LEU A 166 -1.39 -1.80 15.45
CA LEU A 166 -1.52 -0.37 15.73
C LEU A 166 -2.93 0.15 15.44
N ALA A 167 -3.57 -0.29 14.36
CA ALA A 167 -4.91 0.16 14.02
C ALA A 167 -5.99 -0.35 15.00
N VAL A 168 -5.81 -1.55 15.54
CA VAL A 168 -6.66 -2.08 16.62
C VAL A 168 -6.45 -1.31 17.92
N ILE A 169 -5.20 -1.08 18.31
CA ILE A 169 -4.85 -0.37 19.56
C ILE A 169 -5.28 1.10 19.49
N LEU A 170 -4.96 1.77 18.40
CA LEU A 170 -5.20 3.21 18.18
C LEU A 170 -6.56 3.47 17.53
N HIS A 171 -7.53 2.55 17.68
CA HIS A 171 -8.87 2.72 17.16
C HIS A 171 -9.45 4.08 17.61
N GLY A 172 -10.05 4.83 16.69
CA GLY A 172 -10.53 6.20 16.94
C GLY A 172 -9.47 7.31 16.89
N GLN A 173 -8.18 7.02 17.13
CA GLN A 173 -7.09 7.99 16.95
C GLN A 173 -6.55 8.02 15.52
N LEU A 174 -6.91 7.06 14.68
CA LEU A 174 -6.51 7.01 13.26
C LEU A 174 -6.81 8.31 12.51
N LYS A 175 -7.88 9.04 12.88
CA LYS A 175 -8.23 10.35 12.30
C LYS A 175 -7.19 11.45 12.59
N LYS A 176 -6.34 11.27 13.60
CA LYS A 176 -5.27 12.21 13.98
C LYS A 176 -3.95 11.90 13.29
N VAL A 177 -3.82 10.72 12.67
CA VAL A 177 -2.60 10.35 11.95
C VAL A 177 -2.43 11.31 10.76
N PRO A 178 -1.28 11.99 10.63
CA PRO A 178 -1.04 12.94 9.54
C PRO A 178 -0.72 12.20 8.25
N GLU A 179 -1.64 11.37 7.75
CA GLU A 179 -1.46 10.50 6.58
C GLU A 179 -0.93 11.26 5.37
N VAL A 180 -1.45 12.45 5.10
CA VAL A 180 -0.99 13.28 3.97
C VAL A 180 0.49 13.64 4.10
N ARG A 181 0.99 13.88 5.33
CA ARG A 181 2.41 14.16 5.57
C ARG A 181 3.25 12.90 5.47
N LEU A 182 2.76 11.77 5.99
CA LEU A 182 3.44 10.48 5.85
C LEU A 182 3.61 10.11 4.38
N LYS A 183 2.55 10.19 3.57
CA LYS A 183 2.63 9.95 2.12
C LYS A 183 3.48 10.96 1.37
N LEU A 184 3.54 12.22 1.84
CA LEU A 184 4.45 13.20 1.26
C LEU A 184 5.91 12.79 1.49
N VAL A 185 6.27 12.45 2.73
CA VAL A 185 7.63 12.01 3.07
C VAL A 185 7.97 10.74 2.30
N THR A 186 7.09 9.73 2.32
CA THR A 186 7.29 8.49 1.57
C THR A 186 7.38 8.74 0.08
N GLY A 187 6.49 9.58 -0.49
CA GLY A 187 6.52 9.93 -1.90
C GLY A 187 7.83 10.60 -2.32
N VAL A 188 8.37 11.51 -1.51
CA VAL A 188 9.67 12.13 -1.76
C VAL A 188 10.78 11.09 -1.69
N VAL A 189 10.80 10.24 -0.66
CA VAL A 189 11.80 9.18 -0.51
C VAL A 189 11.77 8.20 -1.68
N LEU A 190 10.59 7.75 -2.11
CA LEU A 190 10.42 6.86 -3.26
C LEU A 190 10.90 7.51 -4.56
N ALA A 191 10.58 8.80 -4.76
CA ALA A 191 11.03 9.53 -5.95
C ALA A 191 12.56 9.64 -6.00
N LEU A 192 13.19 9.90 -4.85
CA LEU A 192 14.65 9.98 -4.72
C LEU A 192 15.33 8.62 -4.94
N ILE A 193 14.83 7.54 -4.32
CA ILE A 193 15.36 6.18 -4.48
C ILE A 193 15.19 5.69 -5.92
N GLY A 194 14.00 5.86 -6.51
CA GLY A 194 13.77 5.50 -7.90
C GLY A 194 14.67 6.30 -8.85
N GLY A 195 14.79 7.61 -8.61
CA GLY A 195 15.67 8.49 -9.37
C GLY A 195 17.14 8.10 -9.29
N SER A 196 17.64 7.76 -8.10
CA SER A 196 19.03 7.32 -7.93
C SER A 196 19.31 6.02 -8.68
N TRP A 197 18.39 5.05 -8.64
CA TRP A 197 18.55 3.80 -9.39
C TRP A 197 18.46 4.00 -10.90
N LEU A 198 17.61 4.92 -11.39
CA LEU A 198 17.58 5.28 -12.81
C LEU A 198 18.93 5.86 -13.27
N ILE A 199 19.55 6.71 -12.44
CA ILE A 199 20.88 7.28 -12.73
C ILE A 199 21.95 6.17 -12.74
N GLU A 200 21.92 5.25 -11.76
CA GLU A 200 22.83 4.10 -11.71
C GLU A 200 22.70 3.17 -12.92
N LEU A 201 21.53 3.11 -13.57
CA LEU A 201 21.32 2.29 -14.77
C LEU A 201 21.84 2.94 -16.06
N LEU A 202 22.15 4.24 -16.03
CA LEU A 202 22.69 4.98 -17.18
C LEU A 202 24.23 4.98 -17.24
N GLY A 203 24.91 4.59 -16.15
CA GLY A 203 26.36 4.48 -16.04
C GLY A 203 26.83 3.03 -16.00
#